data_AF-D5WLK7-F1
#
_entry.id   AF-D5WLK7-F1
#
_cell.length_a   1.000
_cell.length_b   1.000
_cell.length_c   1.000
_cell.angle_alpha   90.00
_cell.angle_beta   90.00
_cell.angle_gamma   90.00
#
_symmetry.space_group_name_H-M   'P 1'
#
loop_
_entity.id
_entity.type
_entity.pdbx_description
1 polymer ?
#
loop_
_entity_poly.entity_id
_entity_poly.type
_entity_poly.pdbx_seq_one_letter_code
_entity_poly.pdbx_strand_id
1 'polypeptide(L)'
;MPHFAFAICTQLKPAQISELLSQGYIAGHPIAVNIPFQESSVSIDPGLPVGSVIATGLSPAYATYANFTDCTNGGTVTFDYFNATPSMVPGVYNTNVAGIGFRVTYLRASGTNSPLPFTPSFAAGEPNQVIYGRFGIGSQFRIELVKTGDIASNVDVMFNTLGTGIADGDGSRVVTITGGSINVKVLPSCSVNTSTLNIDFGTFGPSDVSTTSGPTQPVDFTVLCTGPTPPASITAALSGTPDTEDRSMLKNTGATHLAIRLRDVASKTVFRPNDPSSTLVHAPRGAMQSPFALEATVLRVGTATPTAGKIQATATVTMTIL
;
A
#
# COMPACT_ATOMS: atom_id res chain seq x y z
N MET A 1 -15.93 52.04 36.69
CA MET A 1 -14.81 51.11 36.41
C MET A 1 -15.08 50.47 35.06
N PRO A 2 -14.27 50.74 34.02
CA PRO A 2 -14.45 50.06 32.74
C PRO A 2 -14.11 48.58 32.94
N HIS A 3 -15.07 47.70 32.66
CA HIS A 3 -14.78 46.27 32.53
C HIS A 3 -13.94 46.10 31.26
N PHE A 4 -12.63 45.87 31.44
CA PHE A 4 -11.80 45.31 30.37
C PHE A 4 -12.25 43.86 30.19
N ALA A 5 -13.24 43.64 29.33
CA ALA A 5 -13.58 42.30 28.88
C ALA A 5 -12.40 41.80 28.04
N PHE A 6 -11.64 40.86 28.58
CA PHE A 6 -10.64 40.14 27.80
C PHE A 6 -11.36 39.27 26.76
N ALA A 7 -10.85 39.26 25.53
CA ALA A 7 -11.42 38.43 24.48
C ALA A 7 -11.18 36.95 24.79
N ILE A 8 -12.26 36.20 25.06
CA ILE A 8 -12.19 34.81 25.50
C ILE A 8 -13.30 33.94 24.89
N CYS A 9 -12.91 32.78 24.38
CA CYS A 9 -13.80 31.69 24.05
C CYS A 9 -13.98 30.77 25.27
N THR A 10 -15.21 30.33 25.53
CA THR A 10 -15.55 29.46 26.67
C THR A 10 -16.44 28.31 26.23
N GLN A 11 -16.56 27.28 27.06
CA GLN A 11 -17.47 26.17 26.79
C GLN A 11 -18.91 26.66 26.66
N LEU A 12 -19.67 26.06 25.73
CA LEU A 12 -21.11 26.32 25.63
C LEU A 12 -21.81 25.95 26.95
N LYS A 13 -22.68 26.85 27.42
CA LYS A 13 -23.54 26.60 28.58
C LYS A 13 -24.72 25.70 28.20
N PRO A 14 -25.32 24.96 29.16
CA PRO A 14 -26.48 24.09 28.89
C PRO A 14 -27.68 24.80 28.23
N ALA A 15 -27.93 26.06 28.61
CA ALA A 15 -28.99 26.86 28.00
C ALA A 15 -28.72 27.15 26.52
N GLN A 16 -27.48 27.49 26.16
CA GLN A 16 -27.07 27.76 24.78
C GLN A 16 -27.14 26.49 23.93
N ILE A 17 -26.73 25.35 24.48
CA ILE A 17 -26.88 24.05 23.80
C ILE A 17 -28.36 23.76 23.51
N SER A 18 -29.22 23.93 24.51
CA SER A 18 -30.66 23.67 24.35
C SER A 18 -31.30 24.56 23.28
N GLU A 19 -30.92 25.84 23.26
CA GLU A 19 -31.35 26.79 22.24
C GLU A 19 -30.86 26.38 20.84
N LEU A 20 -29.57 26.10 20.68
CA LEU A 20 -28.99 25.72 19.39
C LEU A 20 -29.58 24.41 18.83
N LEU A 21 -29.81 23.42 19.70
CA LEU A 21 -30.48 22.18 19.31
C LEU A 21 -31.93 22.44 18.86
N SER A 22 -32.67 23.35 19.51
CA SER A 22 -34.04 23.73 19.10
C SER A 22 -34.09 24.40 17.71
N GLN A 23 -32.98 24.99 17.27
CA GLN A 23 -32.82 25.59 15.95
C GLN A 23 -32.38 24.58 14.87
N GLY A 24 -32.20 23.31 15.22
CA GLY A 24 -31.73 22.26 14.31
C GLY A 24 -30.22 22.27 14.04
N TYR A 25 -29.45 22.93 14.90
CA TYR A 25 -27.98 22.85 14.87
C TYR A 25 -27.45 21.70 15.72
N ILE A 26 -26.19 21.32 15.48
CA ILE A 26 -25.45 20.44 16.38
C ILE A 26 -24.79 21.32 17.44
N ALA A 27 -24.89 20.95 18.72
CA ALA A 27 -24.23 21.61 19.83
C ALA A 27 -23.91 20.61 20.95
N GLY A 28 -22.78 20.80 21.64
CA GLY A 28 -22.37 19.90 22.72
C GLY A 28 -21.07 20.34 23.42
N HIS A 29 -20.76 19.71 24.55
CA HIS A 29 -19.54 19.95 25.31
C HIS A 29 -18.90 18.62 25.82
N PRO A 30 -17.84 18.09 25.18
CA PRO A 30 -17.29 18.48 23.88
C PRO A 30 -18.12 17.92 22.70
N ILE A 31 -17.94 18.50 21.51
CA ILE A 31 -18.35 17.86 20.25
C ILE A 31 -17.34 16.76 19.90
N ALA A 32 -17.85 15.60 19.51
CA ALA A 32 -17.05 14.50 18.98
C ALA A 32 -16.96 14.57 17.44
N VAL A 33 -15.75 14.49 16.91
CA VAL A 33 -15.44 14.32 15.50
C VAL A 33 -14.88 12.92 15.31
N ASN A 34 -15.60 12.06 14.60
CA ASN A 34 -15.11 10.72 14.27
C ASN A 34 -14.72 10.65 12.79
N ILE A 35 -13.49 10.23 12.51
CA ILE A 35 -12.92 10.12 11.17
C ILE A 35 -12.73 8.64 10.82
N PRO A 36 -13.73 7.96 10.24
CA PRO A 36 -13.58 6.57 9.81
C PRO A 36 -12.71 6.43 8.56
N PHE A 37 -12.05 5.28 8.43
CA PHE A 37 -11.59 4.78 7.13
C PHE A 37 -12.75 4.03 6.46
N GLN A 38 -12.93 4.23 5.16
CA GLN A 38 -14.00 3.57 4.40
C GLN A 38 -13.71 2.09 4.19
N GLU A 39 -12.43 1.74 4.05
CA GLU A 39 -11.96 0.38 3.91
C GLU A 39 -11.36 -0.10 5.23
N SER A 40 -11.55 -1.39 5.55
CA SER A 40 -10.95 -2.00 6.72
C SER A 40 -9.48 -2.37 6.52
N SER A 41 -9.02 -2.47 5.27
CA SER A 41 -7.62 -2.76 4.94
C SER A 41 -7.17 -2.12 3.65
N VAL A 42 -5.88 -1.78 3.55
CA VAL A 42 -5.22 -1.32 2.34
C VAL A 42 -3.96 -2.14 2.06
N SER A 43 -3.69 -2.42 0.78
CA SER A 43 -2.46 -3.10 0.34
C SER A 43 -1.52 -2.10 -0.33
N ILE A 44 -0.24 -2.13 0.02
CA ILE A 44 0.79 -1.25 -0.54
C ILE A 44 2.00 -2.03 -1.04
N ASP A 45 2.67 -1.46 -2.04
CA ASP A 45 3.97 -1.94 -2.51
C ASP A 45 5.08 -1.55 -1.51
N PRO A 46 6.07 -2.43 -1.25
CA PRO A 46 7.16 -2.19 -0.31
C PRO A 46 8.04 -1.01 -0.73
N GLY A 47 8.17 -0.79 -2.04
CA GLY A 47 8.85 0.35 -2.65
C GLY A 47 8.05 1.65 -2.66
N LEU A 48 6.85 1.69 -2.05
CA LEU A 48 6.12 2.95 -1.85
C LEU A 48 7.06 3.98 -1.19
N PRO A 49 7.25 5.18 -1.79
CA PRO A 49 8.18 6.17 -1.24
C PRO A 49 7.76 6.70 0.15
N VAL A 50 8.75 7.07 0.96
CA VAL A 50 8.50 7.84 2.19
C VAL A 50 7.89 9.19 1.84
N GLY A 51 6.83 9.58 2.55
CA GLY A 51 6.03 10.77 2.31
C GLY A 51 4.77 10.52 1.47
N SER A 52 4.61 9.35 0.86
CA SER A 52 3.40 8.98 0.13
C SER A 52 2.23 8.68 1.07
N VAL A 53 1.01 9.04 0.65
CA VAL A 53 -0.23 8.68 1.35
C VAL A 53 -0.51 7.19 1.14
N ILE A 54 -0.75 6.47 2.24
CA ILE A 54 -1.13 5.05 2.28
C ILE A 54 -2.65 4.92 2.18
N ALA A 55 -3.39 5.67 2.99
CA ALA A 55 -4.84 5.62 3.06
C ALA A 55 -5.42 6.95 3.57
N THR A 56 -6.68 7.18 3.26
CA THR A 56 -7.42 8.39 3.65
C THR A 56 -8.71 8.02 4.36
N GLY A 57 -8.93 8.61 5.53
CA GLY A 57 -10.21 8.58 6.24
C GLY A 57 -10.89 9.95 6.16
N LEU A 58 -12.22 9.95 6.14
CA LEU A 58 -13.04 11.16 6.07
C LEU A 58 -14.19 11.07 7.06
N SER A 59 -14.37 12.11 7.87
CA SER A 59 -15.59 12.26 8.66
C SER A 59 -16.78 12.52 7.74
N PRO A 60 -18.02 12.21 8.15
CA PRO A 60 -19.20 12.73 7.49
C PRO A 60 -19.11 14.26 7.38
N ALA A 61 -19.57 14.80 6.26
CA ALA A 61 -19.73 16.24 6.12
C ALA A 61 -20.87 16.74 7.02
N TYR A 62 -20.67 17.88 7.66
CA TYR A 62 -21.70 18.48 8.50
C TYR A 62 -22.88 18.97 7.65
N ALA A 63 -24.08 18.42 7.87
CA ALA A 63 -25.31 18.84 7.17
C ALA A 63 -25.87 20.18 7.69
N THR A 64 -25.46 20.59 8.88
CA THR A 64 -25.88 21.82 9.58
C THR A 64 -24.69 22.37 10.37
N TYR A 65 -24.80 23.57 10.97
CA TYR A 65 -23.73 24.10 11.81
C TYR A 65 -23.51 23.25 13.06
N ALA A 66 -22.24 22.99 13.39
CA ALA A 66 -21.84 22.30 14.62
C ALA A 66 -21.10 23.26 15.55
N ASN A 67 -21.78 23.76 16.58
CA ASN A 67 -21.31 24.78 17.50
C ASN A 67 -20.65 24.13 18.73
N PHE A 68 -19.41 24.53 19.04
CA PHE A 68 -18.61 23.89 20.10
C PHE A 68 -18.17 24.85 21.22
N THR A 69 -18.23 26.17 21.02
CA THR A 69 -17.79 27.16 22.03
C THR A 69 -18.56 28.47 21.91
N ASP A 70 -18.71 29.19 23.00
CA ASP A 70 -19.16 30.58 23.04
C ASP A 70 -17.94 31.52 22.98
N CYS A 71 -17.84 32.27 21.87
CA CYS A 71 -16.79 33.25 21.61
C CYS A 71 -17.39 34.66 21.45
N THR A 72 -18.52 34.94 22.10
CA THR A 72 -19.22 36.24 22.00
C THR A 72 -18.31 37.42 22.33
N ASN A 73 -17.40 37.25 23.28
CA ASN A 73 -16.43 38.27 23.66
C ASN A 73 -15.14 38.25 22.80
N GLY A 74 -15.08 37.45 21.74
CA GLY A 74 -13.87 37.18 20.96
C GLY A 74 -13.03 36.08 21.61
N GLY A 75 -11.81 35.82 21.11
CA GLY A 75 -10.88 34.84 21.68
C GLY A 75 -10.43 33.81 20.66
N THR A 76 -9.89 32.69 21.14
CA THR A 76 -9.29 31.64 20.31
C THR A 76 -9.68 30.23 20.76
N VAL A 77 -9.66 29.30 19.82
CA VAL A 77 -9.70 27.87 20.12
C VAL A 77 -8.50 27.22 19.47
N THR A 78 -7.69 26.51 20.24
CA THR A 78 -6.50 25.82 19.72
C THR A 78 -6.84 24.37 19.45
N PHE A 79 -6.67 23.94 18.19
CA PHE A 79 -6.78 22.56 17.76
C PHE A 79 -5.39 21.95 17.64
N ASP A 80 -5.09 21.01 18.53
CA ASP A 80 -3.79 20.35 18.63
C ASP A 80 -3.92 18.83 18.61
N TYR A 81 -2.80 18.15 18.33
CA TYR A 81 -2.72 16.70 18.49
C TYR A 81 -2.65 16.31 19.97
N PHE A 82 -3.30 15.21 20.32
CA PHE A 82 -3.32 14.70 21.68
C PHE A 82 -2.17 13.71 21.87
N ASN A 83 -1.11 14.11 22.59
CA ASN A 83 0.08 13.28 22.90
C ASN A 83 0.78 12.68 21.67
N ALA A 84 0.58 13.24 20.47
CA ALA A 84 1.25 12.75 19.28
C ALA A 84 2.69 13.27 19.21
N THR A 85 3.61 12.42 18.76
CA THR A 85 5.01 12.81 18.53
C THR A 85 5.25 13.05 17.04
N PRO A 86 6.01 14.07 16.64
CA PRO A 86 6.36 14.28 15.24
C PRO A 86 7.13 13.09 14.65
N SER A 87 6.87 12.78 13.39
CA SER A 87 7.66 11.84 12.60
C SER A 87 8.83 12.54 11.90
N MET A 88 9.65 11.78 11.18
CA MET A 88 10.69 12.34 10.31
C MET A 88 10.15 13.04 9.05
N VAL A 89 8.88 12.83 8.70
CA VAL A 89 8.22 13.52 7.59
C VAL A 89 7.57 14.81 8.13
N PRO A 90 7.89 16.00 7.59
CA PRO A 90 7.34 17.26 8.07
C PRO A 90 5.80 17.30 8.07
N GLY A 91 5.21 17.74 9.18
CA GLY A 91 3.75 17.85 9.34
C GLY A 91 3.03 16.51 9.51
N VAL A 92 3.76 15.42 9.73
CA VAL A 92 3.23 14.08 9.98
C VAL A 92 3.67 13.62 11.37
N TYR A 93 2.77 12.96 12.09
CA TYR A 93 2.96 12.49 13.46
C TYR A 93 2.95 10.97 13.52
N ASN A 94 3.67 10.37 14.46
CA ASN A 94 3.81 8.91 14.55
C ASN A 94 2.51 8.25 14.98
N THR A 95 2.21 7.09 14.38
CA THR A 95 1.15 6.19 14.85
C THR A 95 1.70 5.17 15.87
N ASN A 96 0.88 4.19 16.25
CA ASN A 96 1.32 3.01 17.01
C ASN A 96 2.19 2.04 16.19
N VAL A 97 2.30 2.24 14.88
CA VAL A 97 3.02 1.37 13.95
C VAL A 97 4.25 2.09 13.39
N ALA A 98 5.44 1.50 13.55
CA ALA A 98 6.66 2.01 12.96
C ALA A 98 6.55 2.08 11.42
N GLY A 99 7.08 3.16 10.84
CA GLY A 99 7.02 3.41 9.39
C GLY A 99 5.68 3.95 8.89
N ILE A 100 4.67 4.12 9.76
CA ILE A 100 3.39 4.76 9.43
C ILE A 100 3.20 5.98 10.34
N GLY A 101 3.04 7.14 9.71
CA GLY A 101 2.61 8.37 10.36
C GLY A 101 1.19 8.78 9.92
N PHE A 102 0.67 9.83 10.54
CA PHE A 102 -0.62 10.40 10.18
C PHE A 102 -0.59 11.93 10.21
N ARG A 103 -1.51 12.55 9.49
CA ARG A 103 -1.84 13.98 9.63
C ARG A 103 -3.34 14.19 9.52
N VAL A 104 -3.85 15.19 10.23
CA VAL A 104 -5.27 15.56 10.21
C VAL A 104 -5.44 16.93 9.60
N THR A 105 -6.48 17.10 8.79
CA THR A 105 -6.82 18.38 8.16
C THR A 105 -8.32 18.64 8.30
N TYR A 106 -8.67 19.83 8.77
CA TYR A 106 -10.03 20.34 8.69
C TYR A 106 -10.28 20.91 7.29
N LEU A 107 -11.25 20.33 6.57
CA LEU A 107 -11.65 20.70 5.23
C LEU A 107 -12.90 21.56 5.29
N ARG A 108 -12.83 22.81 4.81
CA ARG A 108 -13.99 23.71 4.77
C ARG A 108 -14.66 23.66 3.39
N ALA A 109 -15.98 23.83 3.36
CA ALA A 109 -16.73 23.93 2.12
C ALA A 109 -16.26 25.10 1.22
N SER A 110 -15.62 26.13 1.80
CA SER A 110 -15.03 27.24 1.05
C SER A 110 -13.78 26.86 0.24
N GLY A 111 -13.24 25.65 0.42
CA GLY A 111 -11.98 25.20 -0.18
C GLY A 111 -10.73 25.57 0.63
N THR A 112 -10.87 26.35 1.70
CA THR A 112 -9.76 26.65 2.62
C THR A 112 -9.57 25.50 3.61
N ASN A 113 -8.37 24.92 3.64
CA ASN A 113 -8.06 23.79 4.52
C ASN A 113 -7.14 24.22 5.66
N SER A 114 -7.34 23.66 6.85
CA SER A 114 -6.51 23.94 8.03
C SER A 114 -5.89 22.62 8.52
N PRO A 115 -4.59 22.37 8.28
CA PRO A 115 -3.91 21.23 8.86
C PRO A 115 -3.81 21.41 10.37
N LEU A 116 -3.86 20.31 11.14
CA LEU A 116 -3.53 20.37 12.55
C LEU A 116 -2.00 20.45 12.72
N PRO A 117 -1.50 21.21 13.71
CA PRO A 117 -2.27 22.06 14.62
C PRO A 117 -2.68 23.41 14.01
N PHE A 118 -3.80 23.97 14.46
CA PHE A 118 -4.25 25.31 14.04
C PHE A 118 -5.10 26.01 15.12
N THR A 119 -5.08 27.34 15.12
CA THR A 119 -5.79 28.16 16.12
C THR A 119 -6.66 29.20 15.42
N PRO A 120 -7.97 28.95 15.19
CA PRO A 120 -8.91 29.99 14.79
C PRO A 120 -9.04 31.07 15.85
N SER A 121 -9.04 32.32 15.40
CA SER A 121 -9.39 33.51 16.18
C SER A 121 -10.79 33.99 15.85
N PHE A 122 -11.52 34.40 16.87
CA PHE A 122 -12.87 34.94 16.78
C PHE A 122 -12.85 36.40 17.25
N ALA A 123 -13.41 37.30 16.42
CA ALA A 123 -13.61 38.68 16.82
C ALA A 123 -14.76 38.77 17.84
N ALA A 124 -14.69 39.75 18.73
CA ALA A 124 -15.81 40.07 19.61
C ALA A 124 -17.04 40.43 18.77
N GLY A 125 -18.21 39.94 19.20
CA GLY A 125 -19.48 40.32 18.59
C GLY A 125 -19.83 41.78 18.88
N GLU A 126 -20.64 42.36 18.01
CA GLU A 126 -21.30 43.63 18.29
C GLU A 126 -22.27 43.51 19.48
N PRO A 127 -22.71 44.62 20.11
CA PRO A 127 -23.68 44.57 21.19
C PRO A 127 -24.92 43.75 20.82
N ASN A 128 -25.28 42.78 21.66
CA ASN A 128 -26.36 41.80 21.46
C ASN A 128 -26.14 40.76 20.36
N GLN A 129 -24.94 40.67 19.77
CA GLN A 129 -24.58 39.61 18.84
C GLN A 129 -23.92 38.46 19.59
N VAL A 130 -24.42 37.24 19.37
CA VAL A 130 -23.80 36.03 19.91
C VAL A 130 -22.86 35.43 18.85
N ILE A 131 -21.63 35.11 19.24
CA ILE A 131 -20.63 34.50 18.35
C ILE A 131 -20.30 33.10 18.88
N TYR A 132 -20.55 32.09 18.06
CA TYR A 132 -20.16 30.71 18.36
C TYR A 132 -18.99 30.27 17.50
N GLY A 133 -18.03 29.58 18.13
CA GLY A 133 -17.09 28.77 17.38
C GLY A 133 -17.80 27.53 16.85
N ARG A 134 -17.74 27.33 15.53
CA ARG A 134 -18.53 26.31 14.84
C ARG A 134 -17.84 25.74 13.62
N PHE A 135 -18.14 24.48 13.31
CA PHE A 135 -17.86 23.89 12.01
C PHE A 135 -18.98 24.24 11.04
N GLY A 136 -18.60 24.67 9.83
CA GLY A 136 -19.53 25.08 8.78
C GLY A 136 -20.24 23.91 8.10
N ILE A 137 -21.36 24.20 7.47
CA ILE A 137 -22.08 23.24 6.61
C ILE A 137 -21.16 22.79 5.47
N GLY A 138 -21.18 21.49 5.16
CA GLY A 138 -20.33 20.85 4.15
C GLY A 138 -18.87 20.69 4.56
N SER A 139 -18.47 21.14 5.75
CA SER A 139 -17.12 20.90 6.26
C SER A 139 -16.95 19.49 6.81
N GLN A 140 -15.73 18.97 6.77
CA GLN A 140 -15.38 17.63 7.21
C GLN A 140 -13.93 17.58 7.71
N PHE A 141 -13.55 16.50 8.38
CA PHE A 141 -12.17 16.23 8.76
C PHE A 141 -11.60 15.09 7.95
N ARG A 142 -10.34 15.22 7.56
CA ARG A 142 -9.59 14.20 6.85
C ARG A 142 -8.41 13.74 7.70
N ILE A 143 -8.22 12.43 7.77
CA ILE A 143 -6.96 11.83 8.22
C ILE A 143 -6.28 11.19 7.01
N GLU A 144 -4.98 11.41 6.86
CA GLU A 144 -4.15 10.71 5.89
C GLU A 144 -3.11 9.89 6.64
N LEU A 145 -3.03 8.60 6.37
CA LEU A 145 -1.88 7.78 6.73
C LEU A 145 -0.76 8.03 5.73
N VAL A 146 0.45 8.24 6.22
CA VAL A 146 1.61 8.59 5.41
C VAL A 146 2.73 7.62 5.72
N LYS A 147 3.41 7.11 4.69
CA LYS A 147 4.59 6.27 4.88
C LYS A 147 5.73 7.12 5.43
N THR A 148 6.28 6.73 6.56
CA THR A 148 7.39 7.41 7.23
C THR A 148 8.67 6.58 7.27
N GLY A 149 8.60 5.30 6.92
CA GLY A 149 9.75 4.38 6.89
C GLY A 149 9.34 2.97 6.48
N ASP A 150 10.13 1.97 6.85
CA ASP A 150 9.82 0.56 6.63
C ASP A 150 8.65 0.11 7.51
N ILE A 151 7.76 -0.68 6.92
CA ILE A 151 6.50 -1.12 7.54
C ILE A 151 6.52 -2.65 7.57
N ALA A 152 6.21 -3.24 8.73
CA ALA A 152 6.03 -4.68 8.85
C ALA A 152 4.81 -5.16 8.04
N SER A 153 4.76 -6.46 7.70
CA SER A 153 3.60 -6.99 6.98
C SER A 153 2.38 -7.06 7.90
N ASN A 154 1.20 -6.74 7.35
CA ASN A 154 -0.11 -6.93 7.98
C ASN A 154 -0.21 -6.32 9.40
N VAL A 155 -0.14 -4.99 9.47
CA VAL A 155 -0.13 -4.21 10.71
C VAL A 155 -1.43 -3.45 10.89
N ASP A 156 -1.92 -3.37 12.14
CA ASP A 156 -3.13 -2.61 12.46
C ASP A 156 -2.77 -1.23 13.01
N VAL A 157 -3.16 -0.19 12.27
CA VAL A 157 -3.07 1.19 12.72
C VAL A 157 -4.33 1.51 13.51
N MET A 158 -4.15 1.85 14.78
CA MET A 158 -5.25 2.12 15.71
C MET A 158 -5.17 3.55 16.18
N PHE A 159 -6.29 4.25 16.11
CA PHE A 159 -6.42 5.60 16.63
C PHE A 159 -7.39 5.63 17.80
N ASN A 160 -6.97 6.30 18.87
CA ASN A 160 -7.84 6.72 19.96
C ASN A 160 -8.20 8.19 19.72
N THR A 161 -8.01 9.05 20.72
CA THR A 161 -8.05 10.50 20.53
C THR A 161 -6.84 10.94 19.72
N LEU A 162 -7.08 11.52 18.54
CA LEU A 162 -6.08 12.09 17.66
C LEU A 162 -5.70 13.52 18.08
N GLY A 163 -6.71 14.28 18.50
CA GLY A 163 -6.56 15.70 18.77
C GLY A 163 -7.74 16.27 19.53
N THR A 164 -7.55 17.50 20.01
CA THR A 164 -8.51 18.21 20.85
C THR A 164 -8.58 19.68 20.46
N GLY A 165 -9.77 20.27 20.57
CA GLY A 165 -9.95 21.72 20.57
C GLY A 165 -10.06 22.22 22.00
N ILE A 166 -9.22 23.18 22.39
CA ILE A 166 -9.20 23.80 23.72
C ILE A 166 -9.55 25.29 23.59
N ALA A 167 -10.53 25.75 24.37
CA ALA A 167 -10.91 27.15 24.43
C ALA A 167 -9.98 27.95 25.37
N ASP A 168 -9.60 29.16 24.98
CA ASP A 168 -8.61 29.97 25.71
C ASP A 168 -9.13 30.61 27.00
N GLY A 169 -10.43 30.87 27.09
CA GLY A 169 -11.03 31.55 28.24
C GLY A 169 -11.10 30.72 29.50
N ASP A 170 -11.57 29.48 29.37
CA ASP A 170 -11.78 28.56 30.49
C ASP A 170 -10.91 27.30 30.44
N GLY A 171 -10.04 27.18 29.42
CA GLY A 171 -9.18 26.02 29.22
C GLY A 171 -9.96 24.73 28.92
N SER A 172 -11.25 24.82 28.62
CA SER A 172 -12.10 23.66 28.46
C SER A 172 -11.83 22.95 27.13
N ARG A 173 -11.94 21.61 27.16
CA ARG A 173 -11.99 20.83 25.93
C ARG A 173 -13.37 20.97 25.30
N VAL A 174 -13.41 21.61 24.13
CA VAL A 174 -14.64 21.88 23.37
C VAL A 174 -14.83 20.92 22.19
N VAL A 175 -13.74 20.33 21.69
CA VAL A 175 -13.78 19.33 20.60
C VAL A 175 -12.87 18.15 20.94
N THR A 176 -13.32 16.94 20.60
CA THR A 176 -12.49 15.72 20.61
C THR A 176 -12.50 15.10 19.22
N ILE A 177 -11.32 14.84 18.66
CA ILE A 177 -11.14 14.23 17.34
C ILE A 177 -10.63 12.80 17.52
N THR A 178 -11.35 11.83 16.95
CA THR A 178 -10.98 10.40 16.96
C THR A 178 -10.85 9.88 15.53
N GLY A 179 -10.04 8.84 15.37
CA GLY A 179 -9.89 8.12 14.10
C GLY A 179 -10.40 6.68 14.19
N GLY A 180 -10.86 6.12 13.08
CA GLY A 180 -11.10 4.69 12.96
C GLY A 180 -9.78 3.91 12.81
N SER A 181 -9.81 2.58 12.96
CA SER A 181 -8.67 1.71 12.69
C SER A 181 -8.62 1.26 11.22
N ILE A 182 -7.44 0.92 10.73
CA ILE A 182 -7.24 0.31 9.41
C ILE A 182 -6.06 -0.66 9.44
N ASN A 183 -6.19 -1.78 8.74
CA ASN A 183 -5.13 -2.75 8.52
C ASN A 183 -4.28 -2.35 7.28
N VAL A 184 -2.96 -2.35 7.40
CA VAL A 184 -2.04 -2.07 6.29
C VAL A 184 -1.26 -3.32 5.94
N LYS A 185 -1.38 -3.78 4.69
CA LYS A 185 -0.71 -4.96 4.15
C LYS A 185 0.38 -4.52 3.19
N VAL A 186 1.63 -4.88 3.48
CA VAL A 186 2.73 -4.68 2.55
C VAL A 186 2.90 -5.97 1.75
N LEU A 187 2.60 -5.92 0.45
CA LEU A 187 2.68 -7.10 -0.42
C LEU A 187 4.12 -7.28 -0.94
N PRO A 188 4.71 -8.48 -0.93
CA PRO A 188 6.03 -8.66 -1.53
C PRO A 188 6.01 -8.28 -3.02
N SER A 189 7.06 -7.58 -3.45
CA SER A 189 7.25 -7.19 -4.86
C SER A 189 8.48 -7.91 -5.39
N CYS A 190 8.30 -8.71 -6.44
CA CYS A 190 9.36 -9.54 -6.99
C CYS A 190 9.58 -9.29 -8.48
N SER A 191 10.82 -9.47 -8.91
CA SER A 191 11.25 -9.37 -10.30
C SER A 191 12.29 -10.44 -10.60
N VAL A 192 12.46 -10.77 -11.88
CA VAL A 192 13.60 -11.59 -12.32
C VAL A 192 14.80 -10.68 -12.58
N ASN A 193 16.00 -11.14 -12.22
CA ASN A 193 17.24 -10.39 -12.46
C ASN A 193 17.54 -10.18 -13.96
N THR A 194 17.00 -11.05 -14.82
CA THR A 194 17.05 -10.91 -16.27
C THR A 194 15.73 -11.34 -16.90
N SER A 195 15.17 -10.50 -17.76
CA SER A 195 13.95 -10.80 -18.51
C SER A 195 14.20 -11.58 -19.80
N THR A 196 15.47 -11.76 -20.20
CA THR A 196 15.83 -12.44 -21.45
C THR A 196 17.15 -13.18 -21.28
N LEU A 197 17.13 -14.47 -21.59
CA LEU A 197 18.31 -15.34 -21.62
C LEU A 197 18.49 -15.85 -23.04
N ASN A 198 19.70 -15.67 -23.59
CA ASN A 198 20.09 -16.23 -24.88
C ASN A 198 20.99 -17.43 -24.64
N ILE A 199 20.56 -18.60 -25.11
CA ILE A 199 21.26 -19.86 -24.90
C ILE A 199 21.87 -20.30 -26.23
N ASP A 200 23.20 -20.35 -26.28
CA ASP A 200 23.94 -20.81 -27.46
C ASP A 200 24.50 -22.21 -27.21
N PHE A 201 23.99 -23.19 -27.96
CA PHE A 201 24.47 -24.57 -27.91
C PHE A 201 25.77 -24.77 -28.69
N GLY A 202 26.22 -23.77 -29.44
CA GLY A 202 27.34 -23.87 -30.36
C GLY A 202 27.03 -24.75 -31.56
N THR A 203 28.10 -25.21 -32.22
CA THR A 203 28.02 -26.18 -33.33
C THR A 203 28.32 -27.57 -32.82
N PHE A 204 27.55 -28.56 -33.27
CA PHE A 204 27.74 -29.96 -32.91
C PHE A 204 27.32 -30.86 -34.08
N GLY A 205 27.82 -32.10 -34.07
CA GLY A 205 27.54 -33.10 -35.08
C GLY A 205 26.45 -34.09 -34.68
N PRO A 206 26.01 -34.95 -35.62
CA PRO A 206 25.02 -36.00 -35.33
C PRO A 206 25.46 -36.99 -34.25
N SER A 207 26.77 -37.18 -34.05
CA SER A 207 27.32 -38.05 -32.99
C SER A 207 27.14 -37.50 -31.59
N ASP A 208 26.92 -36.19 -31.47
CA ASP A 208 26.88 -35.49 -30.19
C ASP A 208 25.47 -35.49 -29.59
N VAL A 209 24.47 -35.95 -30.35
CA VAL A 209 23.06 -35.97 -29.97
C VAL A 209 22.49 -37.38 -30.00
N SER A 210 21.76 -37.73 -28.93
CA SER A 210 20.99 -38.95 -28.81
C SER A 210 19.62 -38.65 -28.20
N THR A 211 18.83 -39.68 -27.95
CA THR A 211 17.54 -39.54 -27.24
C THR A 211 17.72 -39.24 -25.75
N THR A 212 18.92 -39.38 -25.20
CA THR A 212 19.21 -39.22 -23.76
C THR A 212 20.32 -38.22 -23.44
N SER A 213 21.20 -37.92 -24.40
CA SER A 213 22.35 -37.04 -24.23
C SER A 213 22.45 -36.06 -25.39
N GLY A 214 22.97 -34.87 -25.12
CA GLY A 214 23.25 -33.89 -26.15
C GLY A 214 23.92 -32.63 -25.60
N PRO A 215 24.24 -31.67 -26.49
CA PRO A 215 24.72 -30.35 -26.11
C PRO A 215 23.80 -29.75 -25.04
N THR A 216 24.38 -29.39 -23.91
CA THR A 216 23.65 -28.91 -22.73
C THR A 216 24.23 -27.59 -22.27
N GLN A 217 23.36 -26.63 -21.98
CA GLN A 217 23.73 -25.30 -21.52
C GLN A 217 22.91 -24.90 -20.29
N PRO A 218 23.50 -24.16 -19.34
CA PRO A 218 22.78 -23.66 -18.17
C PRO A 218 21.79 -22.58 -18.58
N VAL A 219 20.65 -22.55 -17.89
CA VAL A 219 19.61 -21.52 -18.00
C VAL A 219 19.29 -21.06 -16.59
N ASP A 220 20.15 -20.17 -16.09
CA ASP A 220 20.11 -19.70 -14.71
C ASP A 220 19.50 -18.31 -14.64
N PHE A 221 18.56 -18.13 -13.71
CA PHE A 221 18.00 -16.82 -13.36
C PHE A 221 17.67 -16.79 -11.88
N THR A 222 17.52 -15.59 -11.33
CA THR A 222 17.17 -15.40 -9.92
C THR A 222 15.94 -14.51 -9.82
N VAL A 223 14.99 -14.94 -9.01
CA VAL A 223 13.87 -14.10 -8.58
C VAL A 223 14.30 -13.30 -7.37
N LEU A 224 14.24 -11.99 -7.48
CA LEU A 224 14.57 -11.02 -6.46
C LEU A 224 13.28 -10.41 -5.93
N CYS A 225 13.01 -10.61 -4.65
CA CYS A 225 11.86 -10.08 -3.96
C CYS A 225 12.26 -8.99 -2.96
N THR A 226 11.34 -8.07 -2.74
CA THR A 226 11.46 -6.99 -1.76
C THR A 226 10.21 -6.94 -0.90
N GLY A 227 10.35 -6.44 0.32
CA GLY A 227 9.26 -6.28 1.28
C GLY A 227 9.57 -6.93 2.63
N PRO A 228 8.63 -6.83 3.58
CA PRO A 228 8.85 -7.29 4.96
C PRO A 228 8.69 -8.81 5.12
N THR A 229 7.98 -9.47 4.20
CA THR A 229 7.75 -10.92 4.24
C THR A 229 8.24 -11.57 2.94
N PRO A 230 9.10 -12.59 3.02
CA PRO A 230 9.52 -13.35 1.86
C PRO A 230 8.33 -14.14 1.30
N PRO A 231 8.31 -14.43 -0.01
CA PRO A 231 7.24 -15.24 -0.58
C PRO A 231 7.21 -16.64 0.02
N ALA A 232 6.00 -17.16 0.22
CA ALA A 232 5.76 -18.51 0.67
C ALA A 232 6.12 -19.52 -0.43
N SER A 233 5.80 -19.21 -1.69
CA SER A 233 6.17 -20.03 -2.84
C SER A 233 6.30 -19.23 -4.14
N ILE A 234 7.14 -19.74 -5.03
CA ILE A 234 7.28 -19.25 -6.40
C ILE A 234 7.05 -20.44 -7.33
N THR A 235 6.00 -20.35 -8.14
CA THR A 235 5.66 -21.38 -9.12
C THR A 235 6.03 -20.89 -10.51
N ALA A 236 6.87 -21.63 -11.21
CA ALA A 236 7.21 -21.37 -12.60
C ALA A 236 6.41 -22.31 -13.53
N ALA A 237 6.06 -21.81 -14.72
CA ALA A 237 5.47 -22.59 -15.81
C ALA A 237 6.13 -22.20 -17.15
N LEU A 238 6.34 -23.18 -18.03
CA LEU A 238 6.94 -22.97 -19.35
C LEU A 238 5.85 -22.81 -20.41
N SER A 239 5.90 -21.71 -21.15
CA SER A 239 5.14 -21.53 -22.39
C SER A 239 6.07 -21.54 -23.59
N GLY A 240 5.67 -22.21 -24.66
CA GLY A 240 6.44 -22.36 -25.88
C GLY A 240 5.71 -23.27 -26.86
N THR A 241 6.27 -23.51 -28.04
CA THR A 241 5.66 -24.48 -28.98
C THR A 241 6.17 -25.88 -28.64
N PRO A 242 5.31 -26.84 -28.25
CA PRO A 242 5.73 -28.21 -28.01
C PRO A 242 6.20 -28.88 -29.31
N ASP A 243 7.20 -29.75 -29.21
CA ASP A 243 7.61 -30.57 -30.33
C ASP A 243 6.51 -31.58 -30.72
N THR A 244 6.43 -31.90 -32.01
CA THR A 244 5.37 -32.76 -32.55
C THR A 244 5.63 -34.25 -32.34
N GLU A 245 6.90 -34.65 -32.24
CA GLU A 245 7.32 -36.03 -32.00
C GLU A 245 7.46 -36.31 -30.49
N ASP A 246 7.85 -35.29 -29.70
CA ASP A 246 7.85 -35.35 -28.23
C ASP A 246 7.32 -34.06 -27.60
N ARG A 247 6.05 -34.07 -27.20
CA ARG A 247 5.38 -32.90 -26.58
C ARG A 247 5.98 -32.46 -25.23
N SER A 248 6.89 -33.23 -24.64
CA SER A 248 7.60 -32.84 -23.42
C SER A 248 8.73 -31.83 -23.68
N MET A 249 9.08 -31.60 -24.94
CA MET A 249 10.20 -30.73 -25.35
C MET A 249 9.72 -29.55 -26.20
N LEU A 250 10.57 -28.52 -26.31
CA LEU A 250 10.35 -27.37 -27.19
C LEU A 250 10.69 -27.73 -28.62
N LYS A 251 9.78 -27.38 -29.54
CA LYS A 251 9.98 -27.49 -30.97
C LYS A 251 11.13 -26.60 -31.43
N ASN A 252 12.11 -27.17 -32.12
CA ASN A 252 13.11 -26.38 -32.81
C ASN A 252 12.62 -25.94 -34.21
N THR A 253 13.14 -24.81 -34.70
CA THR A 253 12.99 -24.36 -36.08
C THR A 253 14.29 -24.54 -36.85
N GLY A 254 14.26 -25.36 -37.91
CA GLY A 254 15.37 -25.56 -38.83
C GLY A 254 15.70 -27.04 -39.02
N ALA A 255 16.55 -27.60 -38.17
CA ALA A 255 16.86 -29.03 -38.16
C ALA A 255 15.60 -29.86 -37.84
N THR A 256 15.50 -31.08 -38.36
CA THR A 256 14.40 -32.00 -38.05
C THR A 256 14.85 -33.11 -37.10
N HIS A 257 13.89 -33.71 -36.38
CA HIS A 257 14.13 -34.78 -35.41
C HIS A 257 15.04 -34.39 -34.24
N LEU A 258 15.07 -33.09 -33.92
CA LEU A 258 15.75 -32.52 -32.76
C LEU A 258 14.77 -31.60 -32.01
N ALA A 259 14.81 -31.66 -30.69
CA ALA A 259 14.04 -30.78 -29.82
C ALA A 259 14.89 -30.31 -28.64
N ILE A 260 14.43 -29.27 -27.95
CA ILE A 260 15.13 -28.73 -26.78
C ILE A 260 14.35 -29.10 -25.53
N ARG A 261 14.98 -29.86 -24.63
CA ARG A 261 14.45 -30.17 -23.31
C ARG A 261 14.94 -29.12 -22.31
N LEU A 262 14.03 -28.53 -21.55
CA LEU A 262 14.37 -27.73 -20.38
C LEU A 262 14.10 -28.57 -19.11
N ARG A 263 15.06 -28.65 -18.20
CA ARG A 263 14.97 -29.47 -16.99
C ARG A 263 15.55 -28.74 -15.80
N ASP A 264 14.94 -28.91 -14.63
CA ASP A 264 15.50 -28.43 -13.38
C ASP A 264 16.68 -29.28 -12.92
N VAL A 265 17.78 -28.62 -12.57
CA VAL A 265 19.02 -29.32 -12.23
C VAL A 265 18.86 -30.11 -10.92
N ALA A 266 18.13 -29.57 -9.94
CA ALA A 266 18.01 -30.16 -8.61
C ALA A 266 17.02 -31.33 -8.56
N SER A 267 15.78 -31.11 -9.00
CA SER A 267 14.69 -32.09 -8.97
C SER A 267 14.70 -33.05 -10.16
N LYS A 268 15.45 -32.72 -11.23
CA LYS A 268 15.42 -33.43 -12.52
C LYS A 268 14.04 -33.41 -13.20
N THR A 269 13.13 -32.56 -12.74
CA THR A 269 11.81 -32.36 -13.33
C THR A 269 11.94 -31.76 -14.73
N VAL A 270 11.36 -32.41 -15.73
CA VAL A 270 11.29 -31.88 -17.11
C VAL A 270 10.20 -30.83 -17.17
N PHE A 271 10.54 -29.68 -17.75
CA PHE A 271 9.65 -28.54 -17.87
C PHE A 271 8.98 -28.57 -19.24
N ARG A 272 7.77 -29.12 -19.28
CA ARG A 272 7.00 -29.37 -20.50
C ARG A 272 6.26 -28.11 -20.94
N PRO A 273 6.41 -27.67 -22.21
CA PRO A 273 5.80 -26.43 -22.69
C PRO A 273 4.28 -26.54 -22.78
N ASN A 274 3.57 -25.52 -22.31
CA ASN A 274 2.11 -25.41 -22.30
C ASN A 274 1.38 -26.58 -21.63
N ASP A 275 2.01 -27.24 -20.66
CA ASP A 275 1.38 -28.28 -19.85
C ASP A 275 1.07 -27.73 -18.44
N PRO A 276 -0.21 -27.56 -18.05
CA PRO A 276 -0.58 -27.04 -16.75
C PRO A 276 -0.19 -27.95 -15.57
N SER A 277 0.07 -29.24 -15.84
CA SER A 277 0.60 -30.16 -14.83
C SER A 277 2.12 -30.10 -14.66
N SER A 278 2.81 -29.40 -15.58
CA SER A 278 4.25 -29.21 -15.56
C SER A 278 4.60 -27.85 -14.97
N THR A 279 4.64 -27.78 -13.64
CA THR A 279 5.08 -26.60 -12.90
C THR A 279 6.29 -26.92 -12.03
N LEU A 280 7.11 -25.91 -11.78
CA LEU A 280 8.21 -26.00 -10.83
C LEU A 280 7.88 -25.12 -9.63
N VAL A 281 7.68 -25.76 -8.49
CA VAL A 281 7.37 -25.07 -7.24
C VAL A 281 8.66 -24.92 -6.44
N HIS A 282 9.10 -23.68 -6.28
CA HIS A 282 10.21 -23.32 -5.43
C HIS A 282 9.69 -22.74 -4.11
N ALA A 283 10.24 -23.22 -2.99
CA ALA A 283 9.95 -22.69 -1.66
C ALA A 283 11.16 -21.87 -1.19
N PRO A 284 11.07 -20.53 -1.12
CA PRO A 284 12.19 -19.66 -0.75
C PRO A 284 12.70 -19.84 0.69
N ARG A 285 11.91 -20.49 1.57
CA ARG A 285 12.27 -20.78 2.97
C ARG A 285 12.78 -19.56 3.76
N GLY A 286 12.17 -18.40 3.52
CA GLY A 286 12.55 -17.16 4.18
C GLY A 286 13.51 -16.27 3.39
N ALA A 287 14.03 -16.73 2.25
CA ALA A 287 14.91 -15.94 1.40
C ALA A 287 14.13 -14.95 0.52
N MET A 288 14.69 -13.74 0.37
CA MET A 288 14.23 -12.73 -0.59
C MET A 288 14.83 -12.92 -1.99
N GLN A 289 15.70 -13.92 -2.15
CA GLN A 289 16.31 -14.28 -3.41
C GLN A 289 16.10 -15.78 -3.64
N SER A 290 15.60 -16.13 -4.82
CA SER A 290 15.31 -17.50 -5.20
C SER A 290 15.99 -17.82 -6.51
N PRO A 291 17.16 -18.48 -6.49
CA PRO A 291 17.84 -18.90 -7.71
C PRO A 291 17.13 -20.12 -8.32
N PHE A 292 16.96 -20.09 -9.64
CA PHE A 292 16.50 -21.20 -10.44
C PHE A 292 17.67 -21.65 -11.32
N ALA A 293 18.01 -22.93 -11.24
CA ALA A 293 19.07 -23.54 -12.03
C ALA A 293 18.45 -24.56 -12.96
N LEU A 294 18.25 -24.16 -14.22
CA LEU A 294 17.72 -25.03 -15.27
C LEU A 294 18.85 -25.40 -16.22
N GLU A 295 18.66 -26.50 -16.94
CA GLU A 295 19.53 -26.91 -18.05
C GLU A 295 18.67 -27.07 -19.29
N ALA A 296 19.13 -26.50 -20.40
CA ALA A 296 18.59 -26.76 -21.71
C ALA A 296 19.48 -27.80 -22.40
N THR A 297 18.89 -28.86 -22.94
CA THR A 297 19.60 -29.92 -23.68
C THR A 297 18.96 -30.12 -25.04
N VAL A 298 19.76 -30.13 -26.11
CA VAL A 298 19.28 -30.57 -27.42
C VAL A 298 19.26 -32.10 -27.46
N LEU A 299 18.13 -32.71 -27.82
CA LEU A 299 17.96 -34.15 -27.90
C LEU A 299 17.36 -34.56 -29.23
N ARG A 300 17.65 -35.80 -29.64
CA ARG A 300 16.96 -36.44 -30.75
C ARG A 300 15.55 -36.83 -30.34
N VAL A 301 14.59 -36.51 -31.21
CA VAL A 301 13.19 -36.92 -31.10
C VAL A 301 12.78 -37.75 -32.31
N GLY A 302 11.78 -38.60 -32.15
CA GLY A 302 11.34 -39.52 -33.20
C GLY A 302 12.36 -40.64 -33.50
N THR A 303 12.11 -41.36 -34.60
CA THR A 303 12.93 -42.51 -35.03
C THR A 303 13.80 -42.23 -36.24
N ALA A 304 13.52 -41.14 -36.98
CA ALA A 304 14.29 -40.74 -38.15
C ALA A 304 15.62 -40.07 -37.77
N THR A 305 16.57 -40.07 -38.70
CA THR A 305 17.90 -39.46 -38.52
C THR A 305 17.78 -37.93 -38.52
N PRO A 306 18.41 -37.22 -37.57
CA PRO A 306 18.44 -35.76 -37.56
C PRO A 306 18.98 -35.18 -38.86
N THR A 307 18.39 -34.09 -39.34
CA THR A 307 18.90 -33.34 -40.48
C THR A 307 19.77 -32.18 -40.03
N ALA A 308 20.72 -31.77 -40.87
CA ALA A 308 21.52 -30.59 -40.60
C ALA A 308 20.66 -29.32 -40.75
N GLY A 309 20.83 -28.37 -39.84
CA GLY A 309 20.08 -27.11 -39.86
C GLY A 309 20.35 -26.27 -38.62
N LYS A 310 19.81 -25.05 -38.60
CA LYS A 310 19.79 -24.23 -37.39
C LYS A 310 18.84 -24.86 -36.37
N ILE A 311 19.13 -24.63 -35.10
CA ILE A 311 18.29 -25.08 -33.98
C ILE A 311 17.94 -23.83 -33.20
N GLN A 312 16.68 -23.45 -33.25
CA GLN A 312 16.19 -22.25 -32.60
C GLN A 312 14.82 -22.49 -32.00
N ALA A 313 14.60 -22.01 -30.79
CA ALA A 313 13.31 -21.99 -30.13
C ALA A 313 13.20 -20.74 -29.26
N THR A 314 11.96 -20.31 -29.01
CA THR A 314 11.66 -19.25 -28.04
C THR A 314 10.63 -19.80 -27.09
N ALA A 315 10.87 -19.58 -25.80
CA ALA A 315 9.98 -19.98 -24.73
C ALA A 315 9.95 -18.89 -23.66
N THR A 316 8.83 -18.81 -22.95
CA THR A 316 8.60 -17.86 -21.86
C THR A 316 8.39 -18.65 -20.59
N VAL A 317 9.13 -18.30 -19.53
CA VAL A 317 8.86 -18.82 -18.18
C VAL A 317 7.99 -17.79 -17.46
N THR A 318 6.76 -18.19 -17.13
CA THR A 318 5.84 -17.37 -16.34
C THR A 318 5.95 -17.76 -14.88
N MET A 319 6.00 -16.78 -13.99
CA MET A 319 6.08 -17.01 -12.56
C MET A 319 4.87 -16.47 -11.82
N THR A 320 4.38 -17.27 -10.88
CA THR A 320 3.33 -16.91 -9.93
C THR A 320 3.91 -16.93 -8.53
N ILE A 321 3.71 -15.86 -7.78
CA ILE A 321 4.27 -15.66 -6.44
C ILE A 321 3.14 -15.60 -5.43
N LEU A 322 3.28 -16.35 -4.34
CA LEU A 322 2.36 -16.42 -3.19
C LEU A 322 3.11 -16.13 -1.91
#